data_AF-A0A250FNH3-F1
#
_entry.id   AF-A0A250FNH3-F1
#
_cell.length_a   1.000
_cell.length_b   1.000
_cell.length_c   1.000
_cell.angle_alpha   90.00
_cell.angle_beta   90.00
_cell.angle_gamma   90.00
#
_symmetry.space_group_name_H-M   'P 1'
#
loop_
_entity.id
_entity.type
_entity.pdbx_description
1 polymer ?
#
loop_
_entity_poly.entity_id
_entity_poly.type
_entity_poly.pdbx_seq_one_letter_code
_entity_poly.pdbx_strand_id
1 'polypeptide(L)'
;MEECEKDNDWDFVNRYKNGVEFVYEIELDGISKQLPELNMAELARRIAVSPVMIRKYATGKSKASEKRLLEIQNGIREIGKELSQITLL
;
A
#
# COMPACT_ATOMS: atom_id res chain seq x y z
N MET A 1 -14.17 13.05 -19.08
CA MET A 1 -13.94 12.56 -20.45
C MET A 1 -14.83 13.30 -21.44
N GLU A 2 -16.16 13.36 -21.24
CA GLU A 2 -17.07 14.13 -22.12
C GLU A 2 -16.68 15.59 -22.35
N GLU A 3 -16.12 16.27 -21.35
CA GLU A 3 -15.67 17.66 -21.49
C GLU A 3 -14.38 17.77 -22.34
N CYS A 4 -13.44 16.84 -22.17
CA CYS A 4 -12.22 16.75 -22.98
C CYS A 4 -12.51 16.35 -24.45
N GLU A 5 -13.55 15.54 -24.68
CA GLU A 5 -14.03 15.21 -26.04
C GLU A 5 -14.63 16.43 -26.74
N LYS A 6 -15.37 17.28 -26.01
CA LYS A 6 -15.91 18.54 -26.53
C LYS A 6 -14.80 19.54 -26.89
N ASP A 7 -13.71 19.51 -26.15
CA ASP A 7 -12.53 20.36 -26.38
C ASP A 7 -11.56 19.78 -27.43
N ASN A 8 -11.91 18.66 -28.08
CA ASN A 8 -11.08 17.95 -29.06
C ASN A 8 -9.69 17.50 -28.54
N ASP A 9 -9.53 17.35 -27.22
CA ASP A 9 -8.31 16.81 -26.60
C ASP A 9 -8.29 15.27 -26.67
N TRP A 10 -8.21 14.77 -27.90
CA TRP A 10 -8.19 13.34 -28.16
C TRP A 10 -6.93 12.63 -27.65
N ASP A 11 -5.83 13.34 -27.39
CA ASP A 11 -4.63 12.76 -26.75
C ASP A 11 -4.94 12.37 -25.31
N PHE A 12 -5.57 13.27 -24.54
CA PHE A 12 -5.98 12.99 -23.16
C PHE A 12 -7.01 11.85 -23.10
N VAL A 13 -8.05 11.89 -23.94
CA VAL A 13 -9.10 10.87 -23.98
C VAL A 13 -8.49 9.50 -24.31
N ASN A 14 -7.65 9.41 -25.34
CA ASN A 14 -7.03 8.15 -25.72
C ASN A 14 -6.05 7.60 -24.67
N ARG A 15 -5.37 8.48 -23.93
CA ARG A 15 -4.43 8.10 -22.87
C ARG A 15 -5.12 7.52 -21.64
N TYR A 16 -6.29 8.04 -21.26
CA TYR A 16 -6.96 7.69 -20.01
C TYR A 16 -8.30 6.96 -20.18
N LYS A 17 -8.71 6.60 -21.41
CA LYS A 17 -9.95 5.86 -21.69
C LYS A 17 -10.10 4.55 -20.91
N ASN A 18 -8.99 3.91 -20.55
CA ASN A 18 -8.99 2.65 -19.80
C ASN A 18 -9.01 2.86 -18.27
N GLY A 19 -9.22 4.09 -17.82
CA GLY A 19 -9.08 4.49 -16.42
C GLY A 19 -7.64 4.85 -16.05
N VAL A 20 -7.47 5.28 -14.82
CA VAL A 20 -6.17 5.58 -14.20
C VAL A 20 -5.98 4.64 -13.01
N GLU A 21 -4.77 4.11 -12.86
CA GLU A 21 -4.39 3.39 -11.65
C GLU A 21 -3.71 4.37 -10.70
N PHE A 22 -4.33 4.61 -9.56
CA PHE A 22 -3.72 5.39 -8.50
C PHE A 22 -2.75 4.49 -7.72
N VAL A 23 -1.46 4.70 -7.91
CA VAL A 23 -0.42 4.04 -7.11
C VAL A 23 -0.19 4.87 -5.86
N TYR A 24 -0.46 4.28 -4.70
CA TYR A 24 -0.19 4.90 -3.41
C TYR A 24 1.14 4.37 -2.88
N GLU A 25 2.20 5.16 -3.05
CA GLU A 25 3.54 4.84 -2.56
C GLU A 25 3.73 5.43 -1.16
N ILE A 26 4.09 4.58 -0.20
CA ILE A 26 4.35 4.97 1.18
C ILE A 26 5.74 4.48 1.58
N GLU A 27 6.57 5.35 2.13
CA GLU A 27 7.81 4.92 2.79
C GLU A 27 7.51 4.08 4.03
N LEU A 28 8.28 3.02 4.27
CA LEU A 28 8.01 2.07 5.36
C LEU A 28 7.97 2.74 6.76
N ASP A 29 8.71 3.81 6.98
CA ASP A 29 8.67 4.60 8.21
C ASP A 29 7.48 5.58 8.29
N GLY A 30 6.80 5.83 7.18
CA GLY A 30 5.53 6.54 7.10
C GLY A 30 4.30 5.68 7.40
N ILE A 31 4.40 4.35 7.25
CA ILE A 31 3.25 3.44 7.37
C ILE A 31 2.54 3.56 8.72
N SER A 32 3.29 3.62 9.83
CA SER A 32 2.69 3.71 11.17
C SER A 32 1.90 5.00 11.40
N LYS A 33 2.22 6.08 10.67
CA LYS A 33 1.53 7.37 10.76
C LYS A 33 0.32 7.43 9.84
N GLN A 34 0.45 6.85 8.64
CA GLN A 34 -0.58 6.91 7.60
C GLN A 34 -1.66 5.83 7.79
N LEU A 35 -1.32 4.70 8.41
CA LEU A 35 -2.22 3.57 8.68
C LEU A 35 -2.17 3.21 10.16
N PRO A 36 -2.67 4.09 11.07
CA PRO A 36 -2.61 3.86 12.51
C PRO A 36 -3.40 2.63 12.98
N GLU A 37 -4.37 2.16 12.19
CA GLU A 37 -5.16 0.95 12.44
C GLU A 37 -4.34 -0.34 12.23
N LEU A 38 -3.23 -0.26 11.49
CA LEU A 38 -2.37 -1.41 11.21
C LEU A 38 -1.43 -1.67 12.39
N ASN A 39 -1.69 -2.74 13.13
CA ASN A 39 -0.80 -3.17 14.20
C ASN A 39 0.49 -3.80 13.63
N MET A 40 1.56 -3.00 13.60
CA MET A 40 2.86 -3.42 13.06
C MET A 40 3.51 -4.62 13.80
N ALA A 41 3.18 -4.84 15.08
CA ALA A 41 3.69 -5.98 15.82
C ALA A 41 2.98 -7.28 15.40
N GLU A 42 1.68 -7.23 15.10
CA GLU A 42 0.96 -8.37 14.52
C GLU A 42 1.38 -8.64 13.09
N LEU A 43 1.57 -7.59 12.28
CA LEU A 43 2.13 -7.74 10.94
C LEU A 43 3.47 -8.47 10.99
N ALA A 44 4.37 -8.06 11.90
CA ALA A 44 5.66 -8.71 12.09
C ALA A 44 5.53 -10.22 12.36
N ARG A 45 4.64 -10.60 13.29
CA ARG A 45 4.37 -12.02 13.59
C ARG A 45 3.85 -12.78 12.38
N ARG A 46 2.91 -12.20 11.64
CA ARG A 46 2.31 -12.80 10.44
C ARG A 46 3.36 -13.14 9.39
N ILE A 47 4.30 -12.24 9.13
CA ILE A 47 5.35 -12.44 8.12
C ILE A 47 6.63 -13.10 8.69
N ALA A 48 6.56 -13.68 9.90
CA ALA A 48 7.68 -14.31 10.61
C ALA A 48 8.93 -13.40 10.76
N VAL A 49 8.70 -12.11 11.02
CA VAL A 49 9.74 -11.12 11.31
C VAL A 49 9.69 -10.71 12.77
N SER A 50 10.85 -10.48 13.38
CA SER A 50 10.92 -9.94 14.74
C SER A 50 10.19 -8.58 14.83
N PRO A 51 9.25 -8.40 15.79
CA PRO A 51 8.57 -7.13 16.00
C PRO A 51 9.54 -5.97 16.29
N VAL A 52 10.71 -6.25 16.88
CA VAL A 52 11.75 -5.24 17.09
C VAL A 52 12.31 -4.75 15.75
N MET A 53 12.50 -5.65 14.79
CA MET A 53 13.04 -5.30 13.47
C MET A 53 12.03 -4.46 12.68
N ILE A 54 10.76 -4.84 12.68
CA ILE A 54 9.69 -4.05 12.04
C ILE A 54 9.60 -2.65 12.67
N ARG A 55 9.68 -2.53 14.00
CA ARG A 55 9.71 -1.20 14.65
C ARG A 55 10.91 -0.36 14.21
N LYS A 56 12.10 -0.95 14.03
CA LYS A 56 13.27 -0.22 13.53
C LYS A 56 13.04 0.27 12.10
N TYR A 57 12.40 -0.52 11.24
CA TYR A 57 12.03 -0.07 9.90
C TYR A 57 10.97 1.04 9.94
N ALA A 58 9.89 0.85 10.72
CA ALA A 58 8.79 1.79 10.85
C ALA A 58 9.17 3.13 11.51
N THR A 59 10.37 3.24 12.09
CA THR A 59 10.90 4.47 12.70
C THR A 59 12.10 5.02 11.92
N GLY A 60 12.42 4.48 10.75
CA GLY A 60 13.55 4.90 9.92
C GLY A 60 14.93 4.57 10.52
N LYS A 61 15.00 3.87 11.67
CA LYS A 61 16.25 3.52 12.36
C LYS A 61 17.10 2.48 11.62
N SER A 62 16.49 1.74 10.70
CA SER A 62 17.20 0.81 9.81
C SER A 62 16.50 0.74 8.47
N LYS A 63 17.25 0.52 7.39
CA LYS A 63 16.67 0.26 6.07
C LYS A 63 16.43 -1.24 5.89
N ALA A 64 15.26 -1.58 5.36
CA ALA A 64 14.95 -2.94 4.92
C ALA A 64 15.58 -3.20 3.54
N SER A 65 15.95 -4.45 3.26
CA SER A 65 16.31 -4.86 1.90
C SER A 65 15.06 -4.91 1.00
N GLU A 66 15.24 -4.88 -0.32
CA GLU A 66 14.12 -5.00 -1.28
C GLU A 66 13.27 -6.25 -1.03
N LYS A 67 13.91 -7.40 -0.81
CA LYS A 67 13.22 -8.64 -0.45
C LYS A 67 12.34 -8.46 0.79
N ARG A 68 12.86 -7.78 1.82
CA ARG A 68 12.13 -7.54 3.06
C ARG A 68 10.99 -6.54 2.87
N LEU A 69 11.18 -5.50 2.05
CA LEU A 69 10.11 -4.56 1.67
C LEU A 69 8.97 -5.31 0.97
N LEU A 70 9.30 -6.20 0.03
CA LEU A 70 8.31 -7.00 -0.69
C LEU A 70 7.52 -7.93 0.25
N GLU A 71 8.19 -8.58 1.20
CA GLU A 71 7.53 -9.42 2.22
C GLU A 71 6.56 -8.61 3.09
N ILE A 72 6.98 -7.41 3.53
CA ILE A 72 6.13 -6.50 4.31
C ILE A 72 4.92 -6.04 3.46
N GLN A 73 5.17 -5.61 2.23
CA GLN A 73 4.13 -5.17 1.29
C GLN A 73 3.09 -6.27 1.05
N ASN A 74 3.53 -7.51 0.82
CA ASN A 74 2.64 -8.63 0.60
C ASN A 74 1.81 -8.95 1.85
N GLY A 75 2.43 -8.92 3.04
CA GLY A 75 1.69 -9.11 4.29
C GLY A 75 0.59 -8.06 4.50
N ILE A 76 0.85 -6.80 4.16
CA ILE A 76 -0.16 -5.72 4.21
C ILE A 76 -1.28 -5.97 3.19
N ARG A 77 -0.93 -6.32 1.95
CA ARG A 77 -1.92 -6.60 0.88
C ARG A 77 -2.82 -7.77 1.21
N GLU A 78 -2.27 -8.83 1.81
CA GLU A 78 -3.07 -9.97 2.27
C GLU A 78 -4.06 -9.57 3.36
N ILE A 79 -3.64 -8.78 4.35
CA ILE A 79 -4.56 -8.23 5.37
C ILE A 79 -5.67 -7.43 4.68
N GLY A 80 -5.34 -6.54 3.75
CA GLY A 80 -6.33 -5.75 3.01
C GLY A 80 -7.33 -6.63 2.23
N LYS A 81 -6.85 -7.71 1.62
CA LYS A 81 -7.70 -8.69 0.91
C LYS A 81 -8.61 -9.46 1.86
N GLU A 82 -8.13 -9.85 3.03
CA GLU A 82 -8.95 -10.52 4.04
C GLU A 82 -10.03 -9.58 4.58
N LEU A 83 -9.67 -8.34 4.88
CA LEU A 83 -10.61 -7.32 5.37
C LEU A 83 -11.72 -7.01 4.35
N SER A 84 -11.40 -6.98 3.05
CA SER A 84 -12.39 -6.71 2.00
C SER A 84 -13.39 -7.85 1.75
N GLN A 85 -13.12 -9.03 2.31
CA GLN A 85 -13.97 -10.23 2.18
C GLN A 85 -14.91 -10.43 3.37
N ILE A 86 -14.88 -9.55 4.37
CA ILE A 86 -15.69 -9.67 5.58
C ILE A 86 -17.16 -9.35 5.27
N THR A 87 -18.06 -10.19 5.77
CA THR A 87 -19.50 -9.94 5.86
C THR A 87 -19.92 -10.06 7.32
N LEU A 88 -20.65 -9.06 7.84
CA LEU A 88 -21.16 -9.08 9.21
C LEU A 88 -22.49 -9.83 9.27
N LEU A 89 -22.74 -10.51 10.40
CA LEU A 89 -23.98 -11.22 10.70
C LEU A 89 -24.98 -10.33 11.45
#